data_AF-A0A2G5C9I8-F1
#
_entry.id   AF-A0A2G5C9I8-F1
#
_cell.length_a   1.000
_cell.length_b   1.000
_cell.length_c   1.000
_cell.angle_alpha   90.00
_cell.angle_beta   90.00
_cell.angle_gamma   90.00
#
_symmetry.space_group_name_H-M   'P 1'
#
loop_
_entity.id
_entity.type
_entity.pdbx_description
1 polymer ?
#
loop_
_entity_poly.entity_id
_entity_poly.type
_entity_poly.pdbx_seq_one_letter_code
_entity_poly.pdbx_strand_id
1 'polypeptide(L)'
;MSSEISVVDTKCERLHRALCDCHRKIPEGPSREAACRRLNRSLAECLVSIACPDEWEAVKNLCSSGGTSMKRSQCQQAQFFLSHCLASHQNP
;
A
#
# COMPACT_ATOMS: atom_id res chain seq x y z
N MET A 1 1.78 8.14 23.48
CA MET A 1 1.62 7.50 22.15
C MET A 1 2.38 8.32 21.10
N SER A 2 3.70 8.47 21.26
CA SER A 2 4.52 9.35 20.40
C SER A 2 5.69 8.62 19.74
N SER A 3 5.86 7.33 20.06
CA SER A 3 7.02 6.51 19.68
C SER A 3 6.75 5.61 18.47
N GLU A 4 5.48 5.39 18.09
CA GLU A 4 5.14 4.60 16.89
C GLU A 4 5.26 5.42 15.60
N ILE A 5 4.93 6.71 15.63
CA ILE A 5 5.01 7.61 14.46
C ILE A 5 6.46 7.76 13.96
N SER A 6 7.46 7.72 14.86
CA SER A 6 8.88 7.87 14.51
C SER A 6 9.54 6.64 13.87
N VAL A 7 9.00 5.43 14.08
CA VAL A 7 9.51 4.19 13.45
C VAL A 7 8.86 3.98 12.08
N VAL A 8 7.60 4.39 11.97
CA VAL A 8 6.73 4.31 10.80
C VAL A 8 7.27 5.11 9.61
N ASP A 9 7.84 6.29 9.86
CA ASP A 9 8.47 7.12 8.82
C ASP A 9 9.66 6.39 8.17
N THR A 10 10.51 5.76 8.99
CA THR A 10 11.78 5.19 8.51
C THR A 10 11.66 4.04 7.52
N LYS A 11 10.60 3.21 7.59
CA LYS A 11 10.47 2.01 6.74
C LYS A 11 9.94 2.38 5.35
N CYS A 12 8.88 3.17 5.28
CA CYS A 12 8.39 3.64 3.98
C CYS A 12 9.35 4.67 3.37
N GLU A 13 10.08 5.43 4.19
CA GLU A 13 11.12 6.35 3.71
C GLU A 13 12.24 5.62 2.96
N ARG A 14 12.68 4.43 3.42
CA ARG A 14 13.66 3.62 2.67
C ARG A 14 13.14 3.20 1.29
N LEU A 15 11.87 2.80 1.20
CA LEU A 15 11.21 2.44 -0.07
C LEU A 15 11.04 3.68 -0.97
N HIS A 16 10.70 4.82 -0.38
CA HIS A 16 10.58 6.10 -1.07
C HIS A 16 11.91 6.53 -1.68
N ARG A 17 12.99 6.53 -0.89
CA ARG A 17 14.35 6.83 -1.38
C ARG A 17 14.77 5.89 -2.52
N ALA A 18 14.54 4.59 -2.37
CA ALA A 18 14.85 3.61 -3.42
C ALA A 18 14.05 3.85 -4.70
N LEU A 19 12.77 4.24 -4.59
CA LEU A 19 11.94 4.61 -5.74
C LEU A 19 12.44 5.89 -6.42
N CYS A 20 12.78 6.92 -5.65
CA CYS A 20 13.39 8.16 -6.18
C CYS A 20 14.69 7.86 -6.92
N ASP A 21 15.56 7.01 -6.38
CA ASP A 21 16.79 6.59 -7.05
C ASP A 21 16.51 5.80 -8.34
N CYS A 22 15.47 4.98 -8.38
CA CYS A 22 15.03 4.29 -9.58
C CYS A 22 14.60 5.29 -10.67
N HIS A 23 13.75 6.26 -10.31
CA HIS A 23 13.32 7.32 -11.22
C HIS A 23 14.45 8.24 -11.70
N ARG A 24 15.48 8.44 -10.86
CA ARG A 24 16.66 9.21 -11.24
C ARG A 24 17.54 8.48 -12.26
N LYS A 25 17.61 7.15 -12.18
CA LYS A 25 18.42 6.31 -13.09
C LYS A 25 17.72 6.01 -14.41
N ILE A 26 16.39 6.03 -14.43
CA ILE A 26 15.59 5.60 -15.57
C ILE A 26 14.72 6.77 -16.06
N PRO A 27 14.94 7.26 -17.29
CA PRO A 27 14.16 8.36 -17.87
C PRO A 27 12.66 8.08 -17.88
N GLU A 28 11.86 9.14 -17.88
CA GLU A 28 10.40 9.02 -17.90
C GLU A 28 9.89 8.21 -19.11
N GLY A 29 8.85 7.41 -18.89
CA GLY A 29 8.19 6.61 -19.92
C GLY A 29 7.85 5.18 -19.45
N PRO A 30 7.29 4.35 -20.33
CA PRO A 30 6.82 3.00 -19.99
C PRO A 30 7.92 2.09 -19.41
N SER A 31 9.17 2.30 -19.83
CA SER A 31 10.33 1.56 -19.33
C SER A 31 10.58 1.83 -17.83
N ARG A 32 10.44 3.09 -17.38
CA ARG A 32 10.53 3.46 -15.96
C ARG A 32 9.43 2.84 -15.14
N GLU A 33 8.19 2.89 -15.63
CA GLU A 33 7.05 2.29 -14.93
C GLU A 33 7.27 0.80 -14.73
N ALA A 34 7.70 0.08 -15.78
CA ALA A 34 7.99 -1.35 -15.69
C ALA A 34 9.15 -1.65 -14.72
N ALA A 35 10.26 -0.90 -14.83
CA ALA A 35 11.46 -1.12 -14.03
C ALA A 35 11.28 -0.77 -12.55
N CYS A 36 10.55 0.31 -12.24
CA CYS A 36 10.31 0.79 -10.89
C CYS A 36 9.01 0.25 -10.26
N ARG A 37 8.20 -0.51 -11.02
CA ARG A 37 6.87 -1.03 -10.61
C ARG A 37 6.87 -1.66 -9.22
N ARG A 38 7.86 -2.50 -8.93
CA ARG A 38 7.93 -3.23 -7.66
C ARG A 38 8.16 -2.28 -6.48
N LEU A 39 9.06 -1.32 -6.63
CA LEU A 39 9.32 -0.30 -5.61
C LEU A 39 8.08 0.57 -5.39
N ASN A 40 7.43 1.00 -6.48
CA ASN A 40 6.21 1.79 -6.40
C ASN A 40 5.09 1.05 -5.67
N ARG A 41 4.86 -0.22 -6.04
CA ARG A 41 3.87 -1.06 -5.37
C ARG A 41 4.20 -1.26 -3.89
N SER A 42 5.45 -1.60 -3.55
CA SER A 42 5.85 -1.81 -2.16
C SER A 42 5.74 -0.54 -1.32
N LEU A 43 6.05 0.63 -1.88
CA LEU A 43 5.86 1.90 -1.20
C LEU A 43 4.37 2.17 -0.95
N ALA A 44 3.51 1.97 -1.95
CA ALA A 44 2.08 2.13 -1.80
C ALA A 44 1.50 1.20 -0.72
N GLU A 45 1.85 -0.08 -0.74
CA GLU A 45 1.44 -1.06 0.28
C GLU A 45 1.92 -0.66 1.69
N CYS A 46 3.13 -0.09 1.80
CA CYS A 46 3.68 0.42 3.05
C CYS A 46 2.85 1.59 3.59
N LEU A 47 2.57 2.59 2.75
CA LEU A 47 1.78 3.77 3.14
C LEU A 47 0.34 3.38 3.52
N VAL A 48 -0.29 2.51 2.74
CA VAL A 48 -1.65 2.00 3.03
C VAL A 48 -1.68 1.26 4.37
N SER A 49 -0.65 0.45 4.67
CA SER A 49 -0.56 -0.26 5.95
C SER A 49 -0.40 0.63 7.17
N ILE A 50 0.01 1.89 6.97
CA ILE A 50 0.14 2.89 8.02
C ILE A 50 -1.16 3.65 8.19
N ALA A 51 -1.75 4.09 7.09
CA ALA A 51 -2.99 4.87 7.12
C ALA A 51 -4.17 4.04 7.62
N CYS A 52 -4.31 2.81 7.12
CA CYS A 52 -5.44 1.92 7.38
C CYS A 52 -4.95 0.52 7.76
N PRO A 53 -4.33 0.34 8.94
CA PRO A 53 -3.64 -0.90 9.31
C PRO A 53 -4.58 -2.11 9.35
N ASP A 54 -5.74 -1.96 9.98
CA ASP A 54 -6.70 -3.04 10.19
C ASP A 54 -7.37 -3.46 8.87
N GLU A 55 -7.82 -2.49 8.08
CA GLU A 55 -8.43 -2.75 6.78
C GLU A 55 -7.43 -3.34 5.79
N TRP A 56 -6.17 -2.88 5.83
CA TRP A 56 -5.11 -3.43 5.01
C TRP A 56 -4.78 -4.87 5.40
N GLU A 57 -4.72 -5.18 6.70
CA GLU A 57 -4.52 -6.55 7.17
C GLU A 57 -5.69 -7.47 6.78
N ALA A 58 -6.92 -6.99 6.91
CA ALA A 58 -8.10 -7.72 6.47
C ALA A 58 -8.04 -8.07 4.97
N VAL A 59 -7.65 -7.10 4.12
CA VAL A 59 -7.47 -7.34 2.68
C VAL A 59 -6.39 -8.38 2.41
N LYS A 60 -5.21 -8.29 3.07
CA LYS A 60 -4.14 -9.31 2.90
C LYS A 60 -4.62 -10.72 3.26
N ASN A 61 -5.39 -10.84 4.33
CA ASN A 61 -5.84 -12.14 4.83
C ASN A 61 -6.99 -12.72 3.99
N LEU A 62 -7.92 -11.89 3.55
CA LEU A 62 -9.15 -12.33 2.88
C LEU A 62 -9.01 -12.41 1.35
N CYS A 63 -8.18 -11.56 0.75
CA CYS A 63 -8.05 -11.47 -0.72
C CYS A 63 -6.88 -12.27 -1.30
N SER A 64 -6.12 -13.00 -0.48
CA SER A 64 -4.94 -13.77 -0.91
C SER A 64 -5.27 -15.10 -1.60
N SER A 65 -6.54 -15.54 -1.62
CA SER A 65 -6.94 -16.80 -2.27
C SER A 65 -8.26 -16.66 -3.04
N GLY A 66 -8.36 -17.30 -4.22
CA GLY A 66 -9.59 -17.46 -4.99
C GLY A 66 -10.56 -18.47 -4.37
N GLY A 67 -10.74 -18.43 -3.04
CA GLY A 67 -11.44 -19.42 -2.23
C GLY A 67 -12.95 -19.52 -2.50
N THR A 68 -13.71 -19.96 -1.49
CA THR A 68 -15.16 -20.14 -1.59
C THR A 68 -15.89 -18.83 -1.95
N SER A 69 -17.15 -18.93 -2.39
CA SER A 69 -17.99 -17.76 -2.64
C SER A 69 -18.01 -16.81 -1.43
N MET A 70 -18.09 -17.37 -0.23
CA MET A 70 -18.01 -16.63 1.03
C MET A 70 -16.69 -15.86 1.20
N LYS A 71 -15.54 -16.49 0.94
CA LYS A 71 -14.23 -15.79 1.01
C LYS A 71 -14.15 -14.64 0.00
N ARG A 72 -14.73 -14.79 -1.19
CA ARG A 72 -14.78 -13.72 -2.18
C ARG A 72 -15.65 -12.54 -1.72
N SER A 73 -16.82 -12.81 -1.13
CA SER A 73 -17.67 -11.77 -0.53
C SER A 73 -16.97 -11.06 0.64
N GLN A 74 -16.25 -11.81 1.49
CA GLN A 74 -15.46 -11.23 2.57
C GLN A 74 -14.31 -10.35 2.06
N CYS A 75 -13.61 -10.77 1.00
CA CYS A 75 -12.60 -9.94 0.34
C CYS A 75 -13.21 -8.64 -0.23
N GLN A 76 -14.37 -8.71 -0.90
CA GLN A 76 -15.06 -7.53 -1.41
C GLN A 76 -15.45 -6.56 -0.28
N GLN A 77 -15.96 -7.08 0.83
CA GLN A 77 -16.27 -6.29 2.02
C GLN A 77 -15.01 -5.61 2.60
N ALA A 78 -13.89 -6.34 2.70
CA ALA A 78 -12.63 -5.79 3.18
C ALA A 78 -12.08 -4.70 2.25
N GLN A 79 -12.17 -4.89 0.93
CA GLN A 79 -11.81 -3.86 -0.05
C GLN A 79 -12.67 -2.60 0.09
N PHE A 80 -13.98 -2.76 0.33
CA PHE A 80 -14.88 -1.65 0.58
C PHE A 80 -14.46 -0.85 1.84
N PHE A 81 -14.21 -1.53 2.97
CA PHE A 81 -13.75 -0.86 4.19
C PHE A 81 -12.41 -0.15 3.99
N LEU A 82 -11.45 -0.78 3.32
CA LEU A 82 -10.17 -0.15 3.00
C LEU A 82 -10.37 1.13 2.16
N SER A 83 -11.23 1.07 1.14
CA SER A 83 -11.53 2.25 0.31
C SER A 83 -12.15 3.39 1.10
N HIS A 84 -13.03 3.08 2.06
CA HIS A 84 -13.65 4.06 2.94
C HIS A 84 -12.62 4.69 3.90
N CYS A 85 -11.76 3.88 4.52
CA CYS A 85 -10.68 4.39 5.36
C CYS A 85 -9.74 5.31 4.55
N LEU A 86 -9.30 4.90 3.36
CA LEU A 86 -8.44 5.75 2.53
C LEU A 86 -9.12 7.06 2.13
N ALA A 87 -10.42 7.05 1.86
CA ALA A 87 -11.18 8.26 1.54
C ALA A 87 -11.27 9.24 2.73
N SER A 88 -11.34 8.76 3.97
CA SER A 88 -11.38 9.63 5.16
C SER A 88 -10.08 10.42 5.33
N HIS A 89 -8.95 9.87 4.89
CA HIS A 89 -7.65 10.56 4.86
C HIS A 89 -7.46 11.55 3.70
N GLN A 90 -8.39 11.60 2.73
CA GLN A 90 -8.30 12.48 1.56
C GLN A 90 -9.04 13.82 1.73
N ASN A 91 -9.82 13.97 2.81
CA ASN A 91 -10.43 15.26 3.14
C ASN A 91 -9.44 16.14 3.93
N PRO A 92 -9.21 17.40 3.50
CA PRO A 92 -8.30 18.33 4.17
C PRO A 92 -8.82 18.81 5.54
#